data_AF-A0A482Z898-F1
#
_entry.id   AF-A0A482Z898-F1
#
_cell.length_a   1.000
_cell.length_b   1.000
_cell.length_c   1.000
_cell.angle_alpha   90.00
_cell.angle_beta   90.00
_cell.angle_gamma   90.00
#
_symmetry.space_group_name_H-M   'P 1'
#
loop_
_entity.id
_entity.type
_entity.pdbx_description
1 polymer ?
#
loop_
_entity_poly.entity_id
_entity_poly.type
_entity_poly.pdbx_seq_one_letter_code
_entity_poly.pdbx_strand_id
1 'polypeptide(L)' 'DFEKVEASAKSNSKEDLHNLFNEQEIATIEQGEQVTLDPTSNRGVFRQQKNYLKSNDWKFNMQEQAWYLP' A
#
# COMPACT_ATOMS: atom_id res chain seq x y z
N ASP A 1 11.49 19.95 -27.16
CA ASP A 1 10.97 20.53 -25.92
C ASP A 1 9.52 20.11 -25.79
N PHE A 2 9.27 19.06 -25.00
CA PHE A 2 7.99 18.63 -24.43
C PHE A 2 8.33 17.56 -23.41
N GLU A 3 8.58 18.07 -22.21
CA GLU A 3 8.40 17.47 -20.89
C GLU A 3 8.40 15.95 -20.79
N LYS A 4 9.53 15.50 -20.25
CA LYS A 4 9.71 14.33 -19.40
C LYS A 4 8.70 14.34 -18.23
N VAL A 5 7.43 14.05 -18.49
CA VAL A 5 6.43 13.84 -17.43
C VAL A 5 6.60 12.44 -16.84
N GLU A 6 7.40 12.44 -15.77
CA GLU A 6 7.18 11.63 -14.57
C GLU A 6 7.27 10.11 -14.73
N ALA A 7 8.45 9.65 -15.13
CA ALA A 7 9.02 8.47 -14.48
C ALA A 7 9.33 8.79 -13.00
N SER A 8 8.30 8.78 -12.13
CA SER A 8 8.47 8.84 -10.67
C SER A 8 7.43 8.00 -9.92
N ALA A 9 7.06 6.84 -10.48
CA ALA A 9 6.25 5.82 -9.79
C ALA A 9 7.11 4.62 -9.31
N LYS A 10 8.37 4.87 -8.92
CA LYS A 10 9.24 3.85 -8.31
C LYS A 10 10.11 4.47 -7.21
N SER A 11 9.44 4.94 -6.18
CA SER A 11 9.99 4.95 -4.84
C SER A 11 8.87 4.42 -3.95
N ASN A 12 8.65 3.10 -3.95
CA ASN A 12 7.93 2.47 -2.83
C ASN A 12 8.97 2.34 -1.72
N SER A 13 9.32 3.47 -1.12
CA SER A 13 10.39 3.52 -0.14
C SER A 13 9.90 2.92 1.18
N LYS A 14 10.83 2.40 1.97
CA LYS A 14 10.55 2.02 3.37
C LYS A 14 9.94 3.20 4.15
N GLU A 15 10.25 4.44 3.76
CA GLU A 15 9.67 5.64 4.35
C GLU A 15 8.15 5.75 4.08
N ASP A 16 7.69 5.47 2.86
CA ASP A 16 6.25 5.46 2.52
C ASP A 16 5.48 4.41 3.32
N LEU A 17 6.09 3.25 3.58
CA LEU A 17 5.51 2.19 4.42
C LEU A 17 5.28 2.70 5.85
N HIS A 18 6.30 3.32 6.46
CA HIS A 18 6.21 3.85 7.82
C HIS A 18 5.30 5.08 7.95
N ASN A 19 5.07 5.82 6.87
CA ASN A 19 4.17 6.98 6.86
C ASN A 19 2.69 6.62 6.67
N LEU A 20 2.41 5.50 6.00
CA LEU A 20 1.05 5.12 5.61
C LEU A 20 0.40 4.06 6.50
N PHE A 21 1.21 3.25 7.17
CA PHE A 21 0.74 2.10 7.93
C PHE A 21 1.15 2.21 9.39
N ASN A 22 0.39 1.59 10.28
CA ASN A 22 0.78 1.48 11.68
C ASN A 22 1.81 0.34 11.88
N GLU A 23 2.47 0.29 13.04
CA GLU A 23 3.53 -0.71 13.30
C GLU A 23 3.08 -2.16 13.10
N GLN A 24 1.83 -2.48 13.41
CA GLN A 24 1.28 -3.83 13.24
C GLN A 24 1.10 -4.18 11.76
N GLU A 25 0.47 -3.28 10.99
CA GLU A 25 0.29 -3.44 9.54
C GLU A 25 1.65 -3.53 8.83
N ILE A 26 2.64 -2.73 9.25
CA ILE A 26 4.00 -2.76 8.71
C ILE A 26 4.63 -4.13 8.94
N ALA A 27 4.55 -4.67 10.16
CA ALA A 27 5.11 -5.99 10.46
C ALA A 27 4.48 -7.09 9.59
N THR A 28 3.16 -7.06 9.43
CA THR A 28 2.42 -7.98 8.55
C THR A 28 2.86 -7.85 7.09
N ILE A 29 3.00 -6.62 6.59
CA ILE A 29 3.46 -6.34 5.22
C ILE A 29 4.90 -6.83 5.01
N GLU A 30 5.81 -6.55 5.96
CA GLU A 30 7.21 -7.00 5.89
C GLU A 30 7.34 -8.53 5.96
N GLN A 31 6.42 -9.21 6.64
CA GLN A 31 6.33 -10.68 6.69
C GLN A 31 5.63 -11.27 5.46
N GLY A 32 5.02 -10.45 4.61
CA GLY A 32 4.23 -10.90 3.47
C GLY A 32 2.91 -11.57 3.85
N GLU A 33 2.44 -11.33 5.07
CA GLU A 33 1.18 -11.85 5.58
C GLU A 33 -0.01 -11.01 5.11
N GLN A 34 -1.21 -11.55 5.21
CA GLN A 34 -2.42 -10.87 4.78
C GLN A 34 -2.71 -9.62 5.64
N VAL A 35 -2.85 -8.45 4.99
CA VAL A 35 -3.11 -7.17 5.66
C VAL A 35 -4.53 -6.69 5.41
N THR A 36 -5.24 -6.34 6.49
CA THR A 36 -6.56 -5.72 6.43
C THR A 36 -6.41 -4.22 6.68
N LEU A 37 -6.98 -3.40 5.80
CA LEU A 37 -6.95 -1.94 5.97
C LEU A 37 -8.24 -1.45 6.61
N ASP A 38 -8.15 -0.49 7.51
CA ASP A 38 -9.31 0.15 8.12
C ASP A 38 -10.00 1.12 7.13
N PRO A 39 -11.21 0.82 6.62
CA PRO A 39 -11.93 1.69 5.69
C PRO A 39 -12.51 2.94 6.35
N THR A 40 -12.53 3.00 7.69
CA THR A 40 -13.00 4.16 8.46
C THR A 40 -11.90 5.19 8.71
N SER A 41 -10.65 4.82 8.42
CA SER A 41 -9.52 5.74 8.39
C SER A 41 -9.75 6.88 7.39
N ASN A 42 -8.97 7.95 7.52
CA ASN A 42 -9.05 9.11 6.63
C ASN A 42 -9.01 8.64 5.16
N ARG A 43 -10.03 9.01 4.37
CA ARG A 43 -10.19 8.58 2.97
C ARG A 43 -8.94 8.81 2.12
N GLY A 44 -8.18 9.87 2.40
CA GLY A 44 -6.91 10.17 1.72
C GLY A 44 -5.82 9.16 2.06
N VAL A 45 -5.71 8.76 3.33
CA VAL A 45 -4.74 7.75 3.81
C VAL A 45 -5.13 6.38 3.25
N PHE A 46 -6.40 6.00 3.37
CA PHE A 46 -6.89 4.72 2.85
C PHE A 46 -6.62 4.54 1.35
N ARG A 47 -6.80 5.60 0.54
CA ARG A 47 -6.45 5.56 -0.88
C ARG A 47 -4.95 5.35 -1.11
N GLN A 48 -4.10 6.00 -0.32
CA GLN A 48 -2.65 5.86 -0.43
C GLN A 48 -2.18 4.46 -0.01
N GLN A 49 -2.71 3.91 1.08
CA GLN A 49 -2.45 2.53 1.51
C GLN A 49 -2.79 1.52 0.40
N LYS A 50 -3.98 1.63 -0.21
CA LYS A 50 -4.38 0.76 -1.34
C LYS A 50 -3.45 0.90 -2.55
N ASN A 51 -3.05 2.13 -2.87
CA ASN A 51 -2.12 2.38 -3.98
C ASN A 51 -0.75 1.78 -3.71
N TYR A 52 -0.24 1.90 -2.47
CA TYR A 52 1.02 1.29 -2.05
C TYR A 52 0.97 -0.24 -2.18
N LEU A 53 -0.06 -0.89 -1.65
CA LEU A 53 -0.18 -2.36 -1.77
C LEU A 53 -0.26 -2.79 -3.24
N LYS A 54 -1.07 -2.10 -4.04
CA LYS A 54 -1.20 -2.38 -5.48
C LYS A 54 0.10 -2.18 -6.26
N SER A 55 0.91 -1.18 -5.92
CA SER A 55 2.20 -0.92 -6.59
C SER A 55 3.30 -1.90 -6.15
N ASN A 56 3.12 -2.57 -5.00
CA ASN A 56 3.99 -3.64 -4.50
C ASN A 56 3.42 -5.04 -4.79
N ASP A 57 2.66 -5.18 -5.87
CA ASP A 57 2.11 -6.46 -6.38
C ASP A 57 1.11 -7.21 -5.49
N TRP A 58 0.65 -6.61 -4.40
CA TRP A 58 -0.42 -7.18 -3.57
C TRP A 58 -1.74 -7.24 -4.33
N LYS A 59 -2.54 -8.28 -4.04
CA LYS A 59 -3.88 -8.49 -4.58
C LYS A 59 -4.91 -8.32 -3.48
N PHE A 60 -6.08 -7.78 -3.83
CA PHE A 60 -7.19 -7.63 -2.90
C PHE A 60 -8.15 -8.80 -3.02
N ASN A 61 -8.34 -9.53 -1.92
CA ASN A 61 -9.38 -10.54 -1.78
C ASN A 61 -10.67 -9.88 -1.28
N MET A 62 -11.73 -9.91 -2.10
CA MET A 62 -13.02 -9.31 -1.76
C MET A 62 -13.78 -10.08 -0.68
N GLN A 63 -13.60 -11.41 -0.58
CA GLN A 63 -14.30 -12.24 0.40
C GLN A 63 -13.78 -11.99 1.82
N GLU A 64 -12.46 -11.86 1.96
CA GLU A 64 -11.79 -11.61 3.24
C GLU A 64 -11.57 -10.13 3.52
N GLN A 65 -11.88 -9.27 2.54
CA GLN A 65 -11.64 -7.82 2.57
C GLN A 65 -10.21 -7.45 2.93
N ALA A 66 -9.24 -8.22 2.42
CA ALA A 66 -7.85 -8.10 2.79
C ALA A 66 -6.94 -8.15 1.58
N TRP A 67 -5.70 -7.70 1.77
CA TRP A 67 -4.66 -7.74 0.77
C TRP A 67 -3.69 -8.86 1.07
N TYR A 68 -3.25 -9.57 0.02
CA TYR A 68 -2.29 -10.65 0.12
C TYR A 68 -1.24 -10.57 -0.99
N LEU A 69 -0.07 -11.16 -0.75
CA LEU A 69 0.93 -11.40 -1.80
C LEU A 69 0.63 -12.74 -2.49
N PRO A 70 0.48 -12.77 -3.82
CA PRO A 70 0.23 -14.00 -4.59
C PRO A 70 1.45 -14.92 -4.70
#